data_AF-A0AA88YA98-F1
#
_entry.id   AF-A0AA88YA98-F1
#
_cell.length_a   1.000
_cell.length_b   1.000
_cell.length_c   1.000
_cell.angle_alpha   90.00
_cell.angle_beta   90.00
_cell.angle_gamma   90.00
#
_symmetry.space_group_name_H-M   'P 1'
#
loop_
_entity.id
_entity.type
_entity.pdbx_description
1 polymer ?
#
loop_
_entity_poly.entity_id
_entity_poly.type
_entity_poly.pdbx_seq_one_letter_code
_entity_poly.pdbx_strand_id
1 'polypeptide(L)'
;MVLRLFQEGLSFRIISERTGLSKSGCHKIIKNLIEVPKLSPRGKPRSVSSDQVVKFIEYLKEKTPSIQAKEIRIKLLEHGICTENELPSIPTIGRIIRDYLGMTFKIIEQIPRETTSAHHDTLVNNFMSSILLYKPEQIHFFDECSVVRTSGNSRYGHSLLGERAVEVQRYASNATYTLNLLCNIFEIGHFEIIEGASNALEMLNFFQRSVHEKNSMGNPIFNRGDVVVMDNCGFHHHRVYEGRLRNLLNQIGVELVFQPPYSPELNVCEYVFHLMKEKLRQNSSFTYDYTELAITRALTKVESGRMGQIYRKCGYV
;
A
#
# COMPACT_ATOMS: atom_id res chain seq x y z
N MET A 1 34.60 12.33 36.66
CA MET A 1 36.07 12.48 36.74
C MET A 1 36.48 13.76 37.46
N VAL A 2 36.15 14.97 36.96
CA VAL A 2 36.48 16.27 37.59
C VAL A 2 36.01 16.38 39.05
N LEU A 3 34.75 16.00 39.36
CA LEU A 3 34.19 16.05 40.73
C LEU A 3 34.91 15.15 41.72
N ARG A 4 35.31 13.94 41.29
CA ARG A 4 36.03 12.98 42.13
C ARG A 4 37.41 13.52 42.52
N LEU A 5 38.17 14.03 41.55
CA LEU A 5 39.50 14.62 41.79
C LEU A 5 39.43 15.88 42.68
N PHE A 6 38.33 16.64 42.60
CA PHE A 6 38.08 17.77 43.49
C PHE A 6 37.78 17.33 44.93
N GLN A 7 36.99 16.26 45.10
CA GLN A 7 36.69 15.67 46.42
C GLN A 7 37.92 15.03 47.09
N GLU A 8 38.90 14.57 46.29
CA GLU A 8 40.21 14.12 46.75
C GLU A 8 41.14 15.28 47.18
N GLY A 9 40.67 16.54 47.12
CA GLY A 9 41.40 17.72 47.59
C GLY A 9 42.43 18.30 46.60
N LEU A 10 42.44 17.83 45.35
CA LEU A 10 43.40 18.30 44.36
C LEU A 10 43.06 19.71 43.86
N SER A 11 44.09 20.50 43.58
CA SER A 11 43.90 21.85 43.04
C SER A 11 43.37 21.84 41.60
N PHE A 12 42.61 22.87 41.23
CA PHE A 12 42.05 23.01 39.88
C PHE A 12 43.11 23.00 38.76
N ARG A 13 44.37 23.34 39.06
CA ARG A 13 45.49 23.21 38.12
C ARG A 13 45.77 21.76 37.77
N ILE A 14 45.93 20.92 38.78
CA ILE A 14 46.22 19.49 38.62
C ILE A 14 45.02 18.79 37.95
N ILE A 15 43.80 19.18 38.33
CA ILE A 15 42.58 18.64 37.72
C ILE A 15 42.51 19.01 36.24
N SER A 16 42.83 20.25 35.88
CA SER A 16 42.86 20.72 34.49
C SER A 16 43.87 19.94 33.64
N GLU A 17 45.09 19.76 34.15
CA GLU A 17 46.15 18.99 33.46
C GLU A 17 45.77 17.50 33.27
N ARG A 18 45.15 16.88 34.28
CA ARG A 18 44.75 15.45 34.21
C ARG A 18 43.51 15.19 33.36
N THR A 19 42.65 16.18 33.19
CA THR A 19 41.36 16.02 32.48
C THR A 19 41.39 16.62 31.07
N GLY A 20 42.42 17.40 30.73
CA GLY A 20 42.52 18.13 29.46
C GLY A 20 41.55 19.31 29.35
N LEU A 21 40.77 19.61 30.40
CA LEU A 21 39.84 20.73 30.42
C LEU A 21 40.52 22.00 30.93
N SER A 22 40.07 23.17 30.46
CA SER A 22 40.58 24.43 31.00
C SER A 22 40.21 24.60 32.49
N LYS A 23 41.06 25.28 33.27
CA LYS A 23 40.80 25.55 34.70
C LYS A 23 39.41 26.17 34.92
N SER A 24 39.02 27.12 34.07
CA SER A 24 37.69 27.76 34.11
C SER A 24 36.56 26.77 33.81
N GLY A 25 36.78 25.82 32.88
CA GLY A 25 35.86 24.73 32.60
C GLY A 25 35.67 23.81 33.80
N CYS A 26 36.77 23.38 34.44
CA CYS A 26 36.72 22.57 35.67
C CYS A 26 35.94 23.28 36.78
N HIS A 27 36.20 24.58 36.98
CA HIS A 27 35.52 25.37 38.01
C HIS A 27 34.01 25.47 37.76
N LYS A 28 33.60 25.70 36.49
CA LYS A 28 32.19 25.79 36.09
C LYS A 28 31.45 24.48 36.26
N ILE A 29 32.12 23.36 35.99
CA ILE A 29 31.58 22.00 36.19
C ILE A 29 31.35 21.73 37.68
N ILE A 30 32.33 22.01 38.55
CA ILE A 30 32.18 21.83 39.99
C ILE A 30 31.06 22.74 40.53
N LYS A 31 31.04 24.00 40.13
CA LYS A 31 29.99 24.95 40.53
C LYS A 31 28.60 24.47 40.13
N ASN A 32 28.40 24.04 38.89
CA ASN A 32 27.12 23.54 38.39
C ASN A 32 26.70 22.17 38.96
N LEU A 33 27.63 21.41 39.55
CA LEU A 33 27.35 20.12 40.20
C LEU A 33 27.07 20.26 41.70
N ILE A 34 27.67 21.26 42.36
CA ILE A 34 27.42 21.57 43.78
C ILE A 34 26.17 22.44 43.93
N GLU A 35 25.99 23.44 43.06
CA GLU A 35 24.74 24.19 42.96
C GLU A 35 23.76 23.39 42.09
N VAL A 36 22.68 22.85 42.68
CA VAL A 36 21.61 22.20 41.92
C VAL A 36 21.12 23.19 40.86
N PRO A 37 21.29 22.92 39.56
CA PRO A 37 20.94 23.91 38.55
C PRO A 37 19.42 24.03 38.52
N LYS A 38 18.89 25.22 38.78
CA LYS A 38 17.54 25.58 38.29
C LYS A 38 17.63 25.62 36.77
N LEU A 39 17.47 24.46 36.12
CA LEU A 39 17.22 24.34 34.70
C LEU A 39 15.86 24.97 34.41
N SER A 40 15.82 26.29 34.31
CA SER A 40 14.70 26.96 33.68
C SER A 40 14.75 26.62 32.18
N PRO A 41 13.64 26.17 31.56
CA PRO A 41 13.63 25.89 30.15
C PRO A 41 14.03 27.15 29.38
N ARG A 42 15.15 27.11 28.67
CA ARG A 42 15.57 28.18 27.78
C ARG A 42 14.74 28.11 26.51
N GLY A 43 13.70 28.93 26.45
CA GLY A 43 12.89 29.16 25.26
C GLY A 43 11.88 30.26 25.52
N LYS A 44 11.65 31.13 24.53
CA LYS A 44 10.51 32.06 24.57
C LYS A 44 9.22 31.24 24.75
N PRO A 45 8.30 31.63 25.65
CA PRO A 45 6.98 30.99 25.75
C PRO A 45 6.37 30.94 24.36
N ARG A 46 5.95 29.75 23.93
CA ARG A 46 5.46 29.56 22.56
C ARG A 46 4.13 30.28 22.42
N SER A 47 4.01 31.09 21.36
CA SER A 47 2.72 31.61 20.90
C SER A 47 1.83 30.42 20.53
N VAL A 48 0.90 30.08 21.41
CA VAL A 48 -0.14 29.09 21.12
C VAL A 48 -1.09 29.75 20.13
N SER A 49 -1.33 29.11 18.97
CA SER A 49 -2.34 29.60 18.03
C SER A 49 -3.72 29.58 18.70
N SER A 50 -4.59 30.53 18.34
CA SER A 50 -5.91 30.62 18.99
C SER A 50 -6.71 29.33 18.81
N ASP A 51 -7.56 29.03 19.79
CA ASP A 51 -8.44 27.85 19.77
C ASP A 51 -9.32 27.80 18.50
N GLN A 52 -9.76 28.97 18.02
CA GLN A 52 -10.50 29.10 16.76
C GLN A 52 -9.69 28.64 15.54
N VAL A 53 -8.39 28.97 15.50
CA VAL A 53 -7.50 28.51 14.42
C VAL A 53 -7.32 27.01 14.45
N VAL A 54 -7.11 26.43 15.63
CA VAL A 54 -6.93 24.98 15.78
C VAL A 54 -8.19 24.24 15.33
N LYS A 55 -9.37 24.65 15.80
CA LYS A 55 -10.67 24.06 15.42
C LYS A 55 -10.98 24.22 13.93
N PHE A 56 -10.65 25.35 13.33
CA PHE A 56 -10.88 25.54 11.90
C PHE A 56 -9.94 24.68 11.05
N ILE A 57 -8.68 24.53 11.46
CA ILE A 57 -7.73 23.61 10.81
C ILE A 57 -8.22 22.16 10.92
N GLU A 58 -8.73 21.75 12.08
CA GLU A 58 -9.35 20.44 12.29
C GLU A 58 -10.51 20.22 11.32
N TYR A 59 -11.48 21.14 11.29
CA TYR A 59 -12.61 21.10 10.35
C TYR A 59 -12.17 20.95 8.89
N LEU A 60 -11.18 21.75 8.44
CA LEU A 60 -10.67 21.65 7.08
C LEU A 60 -10.02 20.30 6.79
N LYS A 61 -9.29 19.73 7.77
CA LYS A 61 -8.63 18.43 7.63
C LYS A 61 -9.60 17.25 7.67
N GLU A 62 -10.71 17.36 8.40
CA GLU A 62 -11.78 16.36 8.35
C GLU A 62 -12.52 16.38 7.02
N LYS A 63 -12.86 17.57 6.50
CA LYS A 63 -13.60 17.70 5.23
C LYS A 63 -12.74 17.47 4.00
N THR A 64 -11.46 17.81 4.07
CA THR A 64 -10.52 17.67 2.95
C THR A 64 -9.15 17.26 3.49
N PRO A 65 -8.93 15.97 3.78
CA PRO A 65 -7.66 15.49 4.36
C PRO A 65 -6.43 15.88 3.54
N SER A 66 -6.57 16.01 2.21
CA SER A 66 -5.53 16.40 1.26
C SER A 66 -5.15 17.89 1.30
N ILE A 67 -5.93 18.76 1.95
CA ILE A 67 -5.72 20.22 1.90
C ILE A 67 -4.30 20.60 2.34
N GLN A 68 -3.63 21.43 1.56
CA GLN A 68 -2.24 21.79 1.84
C GLN A 68 -2.15 22.91 2.90
N ALA A 69 -1.04 22.97 3.65
CA ALA A 69 -0.84 24.02 4.65
C ALA A 69 -0.91 25.45 4.07
N LYS A 70 -0.51 25.62 2.79
CA LYS A 70 -0.64 26.89 2.07
C LYS A 70 -2.11 27.27 1.81
N GLU A 71 -2.96 26.30 1.48
CA GLU A 71 -4.39 26.49 1.24
C GLU A 71 -5.13 26.74 2.54
N ILE A 72 -4.75 26.05 3.61
CA ILE A 72 -5.24 26.32 4.97
C ILE A 72 -5.02 27.80 5.35
N ARG A 73 -3.84 28.36 5.03
CA ARG A 73 -3.58 29.80 5.28
C ARG A 73 -4.54 30.71 4.52
N ILE A 74 -4.76 30.42 3.24
CA ILE A 74 -5.69 31.20 2.42
C ILE A 74 -7.09 31.13 3.03
N LYS A 75 -7.57 29.93 3.38
CA LYS A 75 -8.89 29.75 3.98
C LYS A 75 -9.05 30.40 5.36
N LEU A 76 -7.99 30.45 6.17
CA LEU A 76 -8.00 31.15 7.45
C LEU A 76 -8.23 32.66 7.27
N LEU A 77 -7.67 33.26 6.21
CA LEU A 77 -7.91 34.66 5.86
C LEU A 77 -9.29 34.86 5.24
N GLU A 78 -9.68 34.03 4.26
CA GLU A 78 -10.96 34.13 3.55
C GLU A 78 -12.17 34.04 4.49
N HIS A 79 -12.09 33.16 5.49
CA HIS A 79 -13.14 32.99 6.49
C HIS A 79 -13.00 33.93 7.71
N GLY A 80 -12.05 34.87 7.68
CA GLY A 80 -11.84 35.86 8.75
C GLY A 80 -11.44 35.26 10.10
N ILE A 81 -10.91 34.03 10.11
CA ILE A 81 -10.46 33.35 11.34
C ILE A 81 -9.12 33.93 11.83
N CYS A 82 -8.31 34.46 10.91
CA CYS A 82 -7.10 35.20 11.22
C CYS A 82 -7.03 36.50 10.42
N THR A 83 -6.36 37.50 10.99
CA THR A 83 -5.80 38.62 10.23
C THR A 83 -4.42 38.25 9.65
N GLU A 84 -3.90 39.04 8.70
CA GLU A 84 -2.55 38.79 8.14
C GLU A 84 -1.44 38.71 9.19
N ASN A 85 -1.58 39.49 10.27
CA ASN A 85 -0.60 39.54 11.36
C ASN A 85 -0.66 38.32 12.29
N GLU A 86 -1.82 37.65 12.36
CA GLU A 86 -2.06 36.49 13.23
C GLU A 86 -2.00 35.16 12.47
N LEU A 87 -1.83 35.23 11.15
CA LEU A 87 -1.84 34.09 10.26
C LEU A 87 -0.67 33.14 10.58
N PRO A 88 -0.94 31.88 10.99
CA PRO A 88 0.12 30.94 11.27
C PRO A 88 0.98 30.65 10.03
N SER A 89 2.30 30.52 10.26
CA SER A 89 3.24 30.06 9.24
C SER A 89 2.95 28.61 8.83
N ILE A 90 3.43 28.19 7.64
CA ILE A 90 3.33 26.79 7.18
C ILE A 90 3.88 25.79 8.22
N PRO A 91 5.08 26.00 8.80
CA PRO A 91 5.58 25.16 9.89
C PRO A 91 4.69 25.14 11.13
N THR A 92 4.06 26.28 11.48
CA THR A 92 3.13 26.37 12.59
C THR A 92 1.89 25.51 12.34
N ILE A 93 1.30 25.58 11.15
CA ILE A 93 0.16 24.73 10.77
C ILE A 93 0.53 23.25 10.82
N GLY A 94 1.70 22.88 10.27
CA GLY A 94 2.19 21.50 10.34
C GLY A 94 2.38 21.01 11.78
N ARG A 95 2.74 21.90 12.71
CA ARG A 95 2.81 21.61 14.14
C ARG A 95 1.44 21.48 14.79
N ILE A 96 0.49 22.36 14.47
CA ILE A 96 -0.90 22.26 14.96
C ILE A 96 -1.48 20.89 14.61
N ILE A 97 -1.36 20.49 13.34
CA ILE A 97 -1.87 19.21 12.84
C ILE A 97 -1.28 18.03 13.62
N ARG A 98 0.04 18.00 13.86
CA ARG A 98 0.69 16.88 14.56
C ARG A 98 0.53 16.91 16.07
N ASP A 99 0.84 18.05 16.69
CA ASP A 99 1.06 18.13 18.14
C ASP A 99 -0.24 18.46 18.89
N TYR A 100 -1.17 19.18 18.26
CA TYR A 100 -2.43 19.59 18.88
C TYR A 100 -3.60 18.71 18.43
N LEU A 101 -3.66 18.34 17.15
CA LEU A 101 -4.73 17.48 16.61
C LEU A 101 -4.35 15.99 16.59
N GLY A 102 -3.09 15.64 16.85
CA GLY A 102 -2.64 14.24 16.81
C GLY A 102 -2.67 13.59 15.42
N MET A 103 -2.82 14.38 14.36
CA MET A 103 -2.94 13.88 12.99
C MET A 103 -1.56 13.62 12.39
N THR A 104 -1.41 12.48 11.71
CA THR A 104 -0.17 12.08 11.02
C THR A 104 -0.36 12.04 9.51
N PHE A 105 0.74 12.14 8.76
CA PHE A 105 0.68 12.03 7.30
C PHE A 105 0.38 10.58 6.89
N LYS A 106 -0.72 10.37 6.17
CA LYS A 106 -1.18 9.06 5.70
C LYS A 106 -1.35 9.08 4.18
N ILE A 107 -1.22 7.90 3.56
CA ILE A 107 -1.64 7.70 2.18
C ILE A 107 -3.16 7.85 2.16
N ILE A 108 -3.68 8.70 1.28
CA ILE A 108 -5.13 8.90 1.12
C ILE A 108 -5.67 7.70 0.35
N GLU A 109 -6.60 6.98 0.97
CA GLU A 109 -7.42 6.00 0.29
C GLU A 109 -8.46 6.73 -0.55
N GLN A 110 -8.46 6.47 -1.86
CA GLN A 110 -9.47 7.02 -2.77
C GLN A 110 -10.61 6.02 -2.89
N ILE A 111 -11.76 6.37 -2.35
CA ILE A 111 -12.98 5.57 -2.44
C ILE A 111 -13.81 6.12 -3.60
N PRO A 112 -14.12 5.30 -4.64
CA PRO A 112 -15.03 5.72 -5.72
C PRO A 112 -16.36 6.23 -5.14
N ARG A 113 -16.95 7.27 -5.74
CA ARG A 113 -18.19 7.85 -5.20
C ARG A 113 -19.34 6.83 -5.26
N GLU A 114 -19.30 5.99 -6.27
CA GLU A 114 -20.27 4.94 -6.58
C GLU A 114 -20.37 3.89 -5.46
N THR A 115 -19.27 3.60 -4.75
CA THR A 115 -19.24 2.61 -3.67
C THR A 115 -19.87 3.10 -2.36
N THR A 116 -20.09 4.42 -2.21
CA THR A 116 -20.71 5.00 -1.00
C THR A 116 -22.23 5.00 -1.01
N SER A 117 -22.85 4.40 -2.02
CA SER A 117 -24.30 4.37 -2.18
C SER A 117 -24.90 3.14 -1.50
N ALA A 118 -26.05 3.29 -0.83
CA ALA A 118 -26.80 2.15 -0.28
C ALA A 118 -27.16 1.09 -1.34
N HIS A 119 -27.20 1.48 -2.62
CA HIS A 119 -27.37 0.57 -3.74
C HIS A 119 -26.15 -0.35 -3.92
N HIS A 120 -24.93 0.19 -3.82
CA HIS A 120 -23.71 -0.62 -3.89
C HIS A 120 -23.64 -1.62 -2.72
N ASP A 121 -23.97 -1.19 -1.49
CA ASP A 121 -24.04 -2.10 -0.33
C ASP A 121 -25.03 -3.26 -0.58
N THR A 122 -26.16 -2.96 -1.22
CA THR A 122 -27.14 -3.99 -1.59
C THR A 122 -26.56 -4.98 -2.61
N LEU A 123 -25.84 -4.50 -3.62
CA LEU A 123 -25.18 -5.36 -4.60
C LEU A 123 -24.13 -6.28 -3.96
N VAL A 124 -23.29 -5.71 -3.08
CA VAL A 124 -22.29 -6.48 -2.33
C VAL A 124 -22.94 -7.53 -1.44
N ASN A 125 -23.97 -7.16 -0.67
CA ASN A 125 -24.67 -8.09 0.21
C ASN A 125 -25.36 -9.22 -0.57
N ASN A 126 -25.98 -8.92 -1.72
CA ASN A 126 -26.60 -9.93 -2.57
C ASN A 126 -25.57 -10.90 -3.15
N PHE A 127 -24.45 -10.37 -3.67
CA PHE A 127 -23.34 -11.19 -4.14
C PHE A 127 -22.81 -12.10 -3.02
N MET A 128 -22.48 -11.54 -1.85
CA MET A 128 -21.99 -12.32 -0.71
C MET A 128 -22.99 -13.40 -0.27
N SER A 129 -24.28 -13.06 -0.21
CA SER A 129 -25.33 -14.03 0.14
C SER A 129 -25.43 -15.19 -0.85
N SER A 130 -25.20 -14.94 -2.14
CA SER A 130 -25.18 -15.99 -3.17
C SER A 130 -23.91 -16.82 -3.15
N ILE A 131 -22.73 -16.19 -3.05
CA ILE A 131 -21.45 -16.88 -3.19
C ILE A 131 -21.10 -17.73 -1.96
N LEU A 132 -21.56 -17.31 -0.78
CA LEU A 132 -21.38 -18.08 0.46
C LEU A 132 -22.28 -19.33 0.55
N LEU A 133 -23.14 -19.58 -0.45
CA LEU A 133 -23.82 -20.87 -0.60
C LEU A 133 -22.89 -21.97 -1.10
N TYR A 134 -21.80 -21.60 -1.77
CA TYR A 134 -20.77 -22.52 -2.23
C TYR A 134 -19.75 -22.74 -1.12
N LYS A 135 -19.20 -23.96 -1.06
CA LYS A 135 -18.05 -24.21 -0.20
C LYS A 135 -16.81 -23.50 -0.77
N PRO A 136 -15.84 -23.08 0.07
CA PRO A 136 -14.64 -22.39 -0.41
C PRO A 136 -13.87 -23.15 -1.50
N GLU A 137 -13.91 -24.48 -1.47
CA GLU A 137 -13.29 -25.36 -2.46
C GLU A 137 -13.95 -25.31 -3.84
N GLN A 138 -15.20 -24.86 -3.91
CA GLN A 138 -16.00 -24.77 -5.14
C GLN A 138 -15.87 -23.42 -5.83
N ILE A 139 -15.23 -22.43 -5.18
CA ILE A 139 -15.15 -21.05 -5.67
C ILE A 139 -13.81 -20.85 -6.36
N HIS A 140 -13.84 -20.57 -7.66
CA HIS A 140 -12.68 -20.27 -8.49
C HIS A 140 -12.71 -18.80 -8.90
N PHE A 141 -11.58 -18.11 -8.87
CA PHE A 141 -11.46 -16.72 -9.30
C PHE A 141 -10.68 -16.65 -10.60
N PHE A 142 -11.20 -15.86 -11.53
CA PHE A 142 -10.50 -15.49 -12.75
C PHE A 142 -10.35 -13.98 -12.84
N ASP A 143 -9.16 -13.53 -13.21
CA ASP A 143 -8.87 -12.12 -13.46
C ASP A 143 -7.58 -11.97 -14.28
N GLU A 144 -7.33 -10.74 -14.74
CA GLU A 144 -6.19 -10.37 -15.55
C GLU A 144 -5.32 -9.29 -14.90
N CYS A 145 -4.02 -9.36 -15.15
CA CYS A 145 -3.09 -8.37 -14.64
C CYS A 145 -2.00 -7.99 -15.64
N SER A 146 -1.80 -6.69 -15.86
CA SER A 146 -0.67 -6.21 -16.65
C SER A 146 0.64 -6.23 -15.86
N VAL A 147 1.70 -6.71 -16.52
CA VAL A 147 3.09 -6.66 -16.10
C VAL A 147 3.88 -5.89 -17.15
N VAL A 148 4.36 -4.70 -16.77
CA VAL A 148 5.16 -3.86 -17.68
C VAL A 148 6.62 -4.30 -17.61
N ARG A 149 7.25 -4.50 -18.76
CA ARG A 149 8.70 -4.77 -18.85
C ARG A 149 9.50 -3.48 -18.65
N THR A 150 9.45 -2.93 -17.46
CA THR A 150 10.32 -1.79 -17.07
C THR A 150 11.53 -2.28 -16.31
N SER A 151 12.70 -1.71 -16.60
CA SER A 151 13.82 -1.72 -15.67
C SER A 151 13.33 -1.07 -14.38
N GLY A 152 13.21 -1.85 -13.31
CA GLY A 152 12.72 -1.35 -12.03
C GLY A 152 13.71 -0.33 -11.48
N ASN A 153 13.48 0.96 -11.75
CA ASN A 153 14.28 2.03 -11.17
C ASN A 153 13.85 2.23 -9.72
N SER A 154 14.80 2.29 -8.80
CA SER A 154 14.48 2.62 -7.42
C SER A 154 14.04 4.07 -7.35
N ARG A 155 12.87 4.34 -6.74
CA ARG A 155 12.40 5.73 -6.55
C ARG A 155 13.27 6.52 -5.55
N TYR A 156 14.07 5.82 -4.76
CA TYR A 156 14.89 6.37 -3.70
C TYR A 156 16.29 5.75 -3.74
N GLY A 157 17.30 6.58 -3.49
CA GLY A 157 18.69 6.18 -3.42
C GLY A 157 19.47 7.15 -2.54
N HIS A 158 20.66 6.75 -2.12
CA HIS A 158 21.55 7.60 -1.33
C HIS A 158 22.57 8.29 -2.24
N SER A 159 22.84 9.55 -1.96
CA SER A 159 23.94 10.34 -2.54
C SER A 159 24.52 11.24 -1.46
N LEU A 160 25.67 11.85 -1.72
CA LEU A 160 26.28 12.81 -0.81
C LEU A 160 25.36 14.01 -0.60
N LEU A 161 25.49 14.66 0.57
CA LEU A 161 24.68 15.82 0.91
C LEU A 161 24.94 16.95 -0.09
N GLY A 162 23.88 17.37 -0.81
CA GLY A 162 23.97 18.40 -1.86
C GLY A 162 24.15 17.85 -3.27
N GLU A 163 24.31 16.52 -3.43
CA GLU A 163 24.43 15.87 -4.73
C GLU A 163 23.14 15.14 -5.12
N ARG A 164 22.91 15.00 -6.43
CA ARG A 164 21.80 14.18 -6.94
C ARG A 164 22.18 12.70 -6.83
N ALA A 165 21.25 11.86 -6.39
CA ALA A 165 21.37 10.42 -6.60
C ALA A 165 21.08 10.12 -8.08
N VAL A 166 22.07 9.61 -8.80
CA VAL A 166 21.97 9.30 -10.23
C VAL A 166 22.06 7.79 -10.41
N GLU A 167 21.02 7.20 -10.98
CA GLU A 167 20.97 5.81 -11.42
C GLU A 167 20.74 5.81 -12.94
N VAL A 168 21.56 5.08 -13.69
CA VAL A 168 21.45 5.01 -15.16
C VAL A 168 20.29 4.10 -15.53
N GLN A 169 19.22 4.68 -16.07
CA GLN A 169 18.07 3.94 -16.59
C GLN A 169 18.47 3.14 -17.84
N ARG A 170 18.21 1.83 -17.85
CA ARG A 170 18.21 1.04 -19.09
C ARG A 170 16.88 1.32 -19.81
N TYR A 171 16.91 1.50 -21.13
CA TYR A 171 15.71 1.83 -21.93
C TYR A 171 14.56 0.87 -21.60
N ALA A 172 13.42 1.42 -21.16
CA ALA A 172 12.22 0.64 -20.96
C ALA A 172 11.68 0.21 -22.33
N SER A 173 11.61 -1.09 -22.58
CA SER A 173 10.71 -1.57 -23.63
C SER A 173 9.28 -1.27 -23.21
N ASN A 174 8.46 -0.69 -24.08
CA ASN A 174 7.03 -0.50 -23.83
C ASN A 174 6.22 -1.82 -23.88
N ALA A 175 6.89 -2.99 -23.88
CA ALA A 175 6.24 -4.28 -23.90
C ALA A 175 5.48 -4.50 -22.58
N THR A 176 4.17 -4.71 -22.70
CA THR A 176 3.28 -5.05 -21.61
C THR A 176 2.86 -6.50 -21.78
N TYR A 177 3.11 -7.33 -20.78
CA TYR A 177 2.54 -8.66 -20.70
C TYR A 177 1.22 -8.58 -19.94
N THR A 178 0.24 -9.39 -20.32
CA THR A 178 -0.97 -9.62 -19.53
C THR A 178 -0.95 -11.06 -19.02
N LEU A 179 -1.17 -11.21 -17.72
CA LEU A 179 -1.35 -12.50 -17.07
C LEU A 179 -2.85 -12.74 -16.90
N ASN A 180 -3.37 -13.77 -17.54
CA ASN A 180 -4.70 -14.32 -17.24
C ASN A 180 -4.51 -15.40 -16.17
N LEU A 181 -5.23 -15.31 -15.06
CA LEU A 181 -5.03 -16.18 -13.90
C LEU A 181 -6.35 -16.80 -13.46
N LEU A 182 -6.36 -18.11 -13.25
CA LEU A 182 -7.42 -18.85 -12.60
C LEU A 182 -6.88 -19.53 -11.34
N CYS A 183 -7.50 -19.28 -10.20
CA CYS A 183 -7.07 -19.89 -8.93
C CYS A 183 -8.25 -20.26 -8.03
N ASN A 184 -8.00 -21.23 -7.14
CA ASN A 184 -8.94 -21.65 -6.10
C ASN A 184 -8.26 -21.62 -4.71
N ILE A 185 -8.96 -22.07 -3.68
CA ILE A 185 -8.41 -22.07 -2.30
C ILE A 185 -7.17 -22.95 -2.12
N PHE A 186 -6.96 -23.94 -2.99
CA PHE A 186 -5.84 -24.87 -2.90
C PHE A 186 -4.63 -24.43 -3.71
N GLU A 187 -4.85 -23.89 -4.91
CA GLU A 187 -3.77 -23.64 -5.87
C GLU A 187 -4.13 -22.62 -6.95
N ILE A 188 -3.12 -22.26 -7.73
CA ILE A 188 -3.30 -21.61 -9.03
C ILE A 188 -3.58 -22.73 -10.03
N GLY A 189 -4.82 -22.82 -10.52
CA GLY A 189 -5.27 -23.93 -11.36
C GLY A 189 -4.81 -23.80 -12.82
N HIS A 190 -4.83 -22.58 -13.37
CA HIS A 190 -4.35 -22.30 -14.72
C HIS A 190 -3.87 -20.85 -14.83
N PHE A 191 -2.86 -20.59 -15.66
CA PHE A 191 -2.50 -19.22 -16.00
C PHE A 191 -1.88 -19.16 -17.40
N GLU A 192 -2.09 -18.03 -18.09
CA GLU A 192 -1.50 -17.77 -19.40
C GLU A 192 -0.86 -16.38 -19.41
N ILE A 193 0.32 -16.28 -20.01
CA ILE A 193 1.04 -15.03 -20.18
C ILE A 193 0.95 -14.65 -21.66
N ILE A 194 0.41 -13.48 -21.94
CA ILE A 194 0.17 -12.98 -23.30
C ILE A 194 0.98 -11.70 -23.48
N GLU A 195 1.60 -11.52 -24.64
CA GLU A 195 2.20 -10.24 -25.00
C GLU A 195 1.12 -9.29 -25.55
N GLY A 196 0.94 -8.15 -24.89
CA GLY A 196 -0.13 -7.19 -25.19
C GLY A 196 -1.32 -7.32 -24.24
N ALA A 197 -2.45 -6.75 -24.65
CA ALA A 197 -3.68 -6.75 -23.86
C ALA A 197 -4.49 -8.04 -24.07
N SER A 198 -5.01 -8.62 -22.98
CA SER A 198 -6.04 -9.66 -23.06
C SER A 198 -7.35 -9.05 -23.58
N ASN A 199 -8.06 -9.79 -24.42
CA ASN A 199 -9.37 -9.40 -24.93
C ASN A 199 -10.36 -10.56 -24.71
N ALA A 200 -11.63 -10.35 -25.00
CA ALA A 200 -12.67 -11.34 -24.75
C ALA A 200 -12.48 -12.68 -25.53
N LEU A 201 -11.79 -12.68 -26.67
CA LEU A 201 -11.44 -13.91 -27.38
C LEU A 201 -10.32 -14.67 -26.67
N GLU A 202 -9.28 -13.96 -26.22
CA GLU A 202 -8.18 -14.57 -25.44
C GLU A 202 -8.69 -15.15 -24.11
N MET A 203 -9.61 -14.46 -23.44
CA MET A 203 -10.27 -14.99 -22.24
C MET A 203 -11.10 -16.25 -22.54
N LEU A 204 -11.86 -16.30 -23.63
CA LEU A 204 -12.57 -17.53 -24.01
C LEU A 204 -11.60 -18.69 -24.32
N ASN A 205 -10.52 -18.41 -25.05
CA ASN A 205 -9.49 -19.40 -25.37
C ASN A 205 -8.82 -19.93 -24.08
N PHE A 206 -8.52 -19.04 -23.15
CA PHE A 206 -8.01 -19.39 -21.82
C PHE A 206 -8.95 -20.40 -21.14
N PHE A 207 -10.26 -20.11 -21.11
CA PHE A 207 -11.22 -21.01 -20.48
C PHE A 207 -11.33 -22.34 -21.22
N GLN A 208 -11.32 -22.35 -22.56
CA GLN A 208 -11.32 -23.58 -23.37
C GLN A 208 -10.14 -24.50 -23.05
N ARG A 209 -8.98 -23.94 -22.67
CA ARG A 209 -7.84 -24.74 -22.20
C ARG A 209 -8.02 -25.17 -20.75
N SER A 210 -8.41 -24.23 -19.89
CA SER A 210 -8.56 -24.47 -18.45
C SER A 210 -9.54 -25.59 -18.10
N VAL A 211 -10.64 -25.77 -18.86
CA VAL A 211 -11.62 -26.85 -18.60
C VAL A 211 -11.05 -28.26 -18.78
N HIS A 212 -9.90 -28.38 -19.43
CA HIS A 212 -9.19 -29.64 -19.63
C HIS A 212 -7.96 -29.79 -18.71
N GLU A 213 -7.65 -28.76 -17.93
CA GLU A 213 -6.51 -28.77 -17.02
C GLU A 213 -6.75 -29.71 -15.84
N LYS A 214 -5.63 -30.27 -15.36
CA LYS A 214 -5.60 -31.16 -14.23
C LYS A 214 -4.55 -30.68 -13.24
N ASN A 215 -4.85 -30.81 -11.97
CA ASN A 215 -3.90 -30.48 -10.93
C ASN A 215 -2.75 -31.51 -10.84
N SER A 216 -1.81 -31.25 -9.94
CA SER A 216 -0.65 -32.11 -9.69
C SER A 216 -1.01 -33.57 -9.32
N MET A 217 -2.23 -33.82 -8.84
CA MET A 217 -2.76 -35.14 -8.51
C MET A 217 -3.53 -35.79 -9.67
N GLY A 218 -3.63 -35.12 -10.82
CA GLY A 218 -4.35 -35.60 -12.00
C GLY A 218 -5.87 -35.40 -11.95
N ASN A 219 -6.39 -34.70 -10.94
CA ASN A 219 -7.82 -34.38 -10.84
C ASN A 219 -8.14 -33.16 -11.70
N PRO A 220 -9.32 -33.10 -12.36
CA PRO A 220 -9.77 -31.90 -13.06
C PRO A 220 -9.74 -30.68 -12.14
N ILE A 221 -9.35 -29.52 -12.67
CA ILE A 221 -9.39 -28.29 -11.88
C ILE A 221 -10.82 -27.85 -11.54
N PHE A 222 -11.79 -28.17 -12.40
CA PHE A 222 -13.20 -27.89 -12.20
C PHE A 222 -14.00 -29.15 -11.92
N ASN A 223 -14.93 -29.04 -10.99
CA ASN A 223 -15.91 -30.06 -10.67
C ASN A 223 -17.33 -29.55 -10.93
N ARG A 224 -18.25 -30.49 -11.17
CA ARG A 224 -19.66 -30.16 -11.31
C ARG A 224 -20.18 -29.54 -10.00
N GLY A 225 -20.81 -28.38 -10.09
CA GLY A 225 -21.29 -27.59 -8.95
C GLY A 225 -20.31 -26.52 -8.48
N ASP A 226 -19.17 -26.35 -9.16
CA ASP A 226 -18.25 -25.23 -8.91
C ASP A 226 -18.79 -23.92 -9.49
N VAL A 227 -18.20 -22.81 -9.06
CA VAL A 227 -18.51 -21.46 -9.54
C VAL A 227 -17.21 -20.73 -9.91
N VAL A 228 -17.23 -20.06 -11.05
CA VAL A 228 -16.21 -19.09 -11.48
C VAL A 228 -16.71 -17.69 -11.14
N VAL A 229 -15.88 -16.96 -10.42
CA VAL A 229 -16.08 -15.55 -10.05
C VAL A 229 -15.14 -14.70 -10.90
N MET A 230 -15.70 -13.71 -11.58
CA MET A 230 -14.95 -12.72 -12.38
C MET A 230 -15.27 -11.31 -11.91
N ASP A 231 -14.33 -10.38 -12.10
CA ASP A 231 -14.61 -8.97 -11.91
C ASP A 231 -15.67 -8.47 -12.93
N ASN A 232 -16.33 -7.35 -12.63
CA ASN A 232 -17.37 -6.78 -13.48
C ASN A 232 -16.77 -5.80 -14.51
N CYS A 233 -15.71 -6.21 -15.19
CA CYS A 233 -15.09 -5.41 -16.23
C CYS A 233 -15.91 -5.46 -17.53
N GLY A 234 -16.04 -4.33 -18.21
CA GLY A 234 -16.88 -4.21 -19.41
C GLY A 234 -16.53 -5.18 -20.54
N PHE A 235 -15.26 -5.60 -20.67
CA PHE A 235 -14.88 -6.57 -21.70
C PHE A 235 -15.28 -8.01 -21.38
N HIS A 236 -15.54 -8.33 -20.10
CA HIS A 236 -16.11 -9.62 -19.70
C HIS A 236 -17.55 -9.78 -20.19
N HIS A 237 -18.26 -8.66 -20.31
CA HIS A 237 -19.63 -8.59 -20.81
C HIS A 237 -19.74 -8.45 -22.33
N HIS A 238 -18.72 -8.91 -23.08
CA HIS A 238 -18.80 -8.86 -24.53
C HIS A 238 -19.96 -9.72 -25.04
N ARG A 239 -20.90 -9.08 -25.78
CA ARG A 239 -22.20 -9.62 -26.22
C ARG A 239 -22.18 -11.07 -26.75
N VAL A 240 -21.10 -11.45 -27.43
CA VAL A 240 -20.95 -12.79 -28.02
C VAL A 240 -20.16 -13.75 -27.11
N TYR A 241 -19.11 -13.27 -26.44
CA TYR A 241 -18.15 -14.13 -25.77
C TYR A 241 -18.60 -14.51 -24.36
N GLU A 242 -19.32 -13.63 -23.65
CA GLU A 242 -19.91 -13.98 -22.35
C GLU A 242 -20.86 -15.18 -22.50
N GLY A 243 -21.76 -15.16 -23.49
CA GLY A 243 -22.69 -16.27 -23.73
C GLY A 243 -21.98 -17.57 -24.10
N ARG A 244 -20.86 -17.49 -24.84
CA ARG A 244 -20.03 -18.67 -25.15
C ARG A 244 -19.33 -19.21 -23.92
N LEU A 245 -18.78 -18.33 -23.08
CA LEU A 245 -18.15 -18.73 -21.83
C LEU A 245 -19.15 -19.38 -20.88
N ARG A 246 -20.33 -18.77 -20.69
CA ARG A 246 -21.42 -19.36 -19.89
C ARG A 246 -21.81 -20.74 -20.41
N ASN A 247 -21.96 -20.90 -21.72
CA ASN A 247 -22.27 -22.21 -22.32
C ASN A 247 -21.16 -23.24 -22.07
N LEU A 248 -19.90 -22.85 -22.22
CA LEU A 248 -18.74 -23.71 -21.96
C LEU A 248 -18.71 -24.20 -20.51
N LEU A 249 -18.86 -23.29 -19.55
CA LEU A 249 -18.86 -23.63 -18.12
C LEU A 249 -20.11 -24.46 -17.73
N ASN A 250 -21.28 -24.11 -18.25
CA ASN A 250 -22.51 -24.87 -17.99
C ASN A 250 -22.45 -26.32 -18.51
N GLN A 251 -21.72 -26.59 -19.60
CA GLN A 251 -21.55 -27.94 -20.14
C GLN A 251 -20.82 -28.88 -19.15
N ILE A 252 -19.93 -28.34 -18.33
CA ILE A 252 -19.26 -29.07 -17.25
C ILE A 252 -19.95 -28.87 -15.88
N GLY A 253 -21.07 -28.15 -15.87
CA GLY A 253 -21.88 -27.84 -14.69
C GLY A 253 -21.20 -26.89 -13.72
N VAL A 254 -20.43 -25.92 -14.24
CA VAL A 254 -19.82 -24.82 -13.50
C VAL A 254 -20.60 -23.54 -13.80
N GLU A 255 -20.90 -22.75 -12.76
CA GLU A 255 -21.62 -21.48 -12.91
C GLU A 255 -20.66 -20.30 -13.08
N LEU A 256 -21.09 -19.25 -13.79
CA LEU A 256 -20.35 -17.98 -13.90
C LEU A 256 -21.07 -16.86 -13.17
N VAL A 257 -20.39 -16.27 -12.18
CA VAL A 257 -20.88 -15.15 -11.36
C VAL A 257 -19.91 -13.96 -11.49
N PHE A 258 -20.47 -12.75 -11.51
CA PHE A 258 -19.70 -11.51 -11.54
C PHE A 258 -19.72 -10.81 -10.19
N GLN A 259 -18.60 -10.21 -9.83
CA GLN A 259 -18.47 -9.40 -8.63
C GLN A 259 -19.32 -8.11 -8.72
N PRO A 260 -19.69 -7.52 -7.57
CA PRO A 260 -20.20 -6.15 -7.55
C PRO A 260 -19.15 -5.17 -8.12
N PRO A 261 -19.58 -4.11 -8.82
CA PRO A 261 -18.66 -3.10 -9.34
C PRO A 261 -17.82 -2.46 -8.23
N TYR A 262 -16.54 -2.21 -8.49
CA TYR A 262 -15.61 -1.54 -7.55
C TYR A 262 -15.34 -2.28 -6.23
N SER A 263 -15.39 -3.62 -6.22
CA SER A 263 -15.09 -4.45 -5.03
C SER A 263 -13.83 -5.34 -5.18
N PRO A 264 -12.64 -4.75 -5.44
CA PRO A 264 -11.41 -5.52 -5.60
C PRO A 264 -11.00 -6.28 -4.32
N GLU A 265 -11.47 -5.85 -3.15
CA GLU A 265 -11.25 -6.54 -1.87
C GLU A 265 -11.88 -7.93 -1.81
N LEU A 266 -12.88 -8.20 -2.66
CA LEU A 266 -13.51 -9.51 -2.82
C LEU A 266 -12.80 -10.37 -3.87
N ASN A 267 -11.79 -9.84 -4.57
CA ASN A 267 -11.09 -10.56 -5.64
C ASN A 267 -9.82 -11.23 -5.12
N VAL A 268 -9.82 -12.57 -5.07
CA VAL A 268 -8.66 -13.37 -4.68
C VAL A 268 -7.47 -13.15 -5.61
N CYS A 269 -7.71 -12.99 -6.92
CA CYS A 269 -6.65 -12.82 -7.91
C CYS A 269 -5.82 -11.56 -7.64
N GLU A 270 -6.42 -10.48 -7.16
CA GLU A 270 -5.70 -9.24 -6.80
C GLU A 270 -4.60 -9.47 -5.75
N TYR A 271 -4.88 -10.30 -4.75
CA TYR A 271 -3.88 -10.66 -3.75
C TYR A 271 -2.78 -11.55 -4.34
N VAL A 272 -3.11 -12.47 -5.24
CA VAL A 272 -2.12 -13.30 -5.95
C VAL A 272 -1.23 -12.42 -6.83
N PHE A 273 -1.81 -11.46 -7.56
CA PHE A 273 -1.07 -10.49 -8.37
C PHE A 273 -0.15 -9.62 -7.52
N HIS A 274 -0.61 -9.19 -6.34
CA HIS A 274 0.24 -8.44 -5.41
C HIS A 274 1.48 -9.24 -5.00
N LEU A 275 1.31 -10.52 -4.60
CA LEU A 275 2.41 -11.41 -4.23
C LEU A 275 3.37 -11.65 -5.40
N MET A 276 2.81 -11.87 -6.59
CA MET A 276 3.60 -12.03 -7.81
C MET A 276 4.44 -10.77 -8.06
N LYS A 277 3.79 -9.59 -8.14
CA LYS A 277 4.47 -8.32 -8.40
C LYS A 277 5.53 -7.98 -7.35
N GLU A 278 5.32 -8.38 -6.10
CA GLU A 278 6.33 -8.26 -5.04
C GLU A 278 7.59 -9.08 -5.36
N LYS A 279 7.44 -10.36 -5.72
CA LYS A 279 8.56 -11.22 -6.12
C LYS A 279 9.27 -10.72 -7.38
N LEU A 280 8.52 -10.17 -8.34
CA LEU A 280 9.07 -9.58 -9.55
C LEU A 280 9.95 -8.36 -9.25
N ARG A 281 9.51 -7.49 -8.32
CA ARG A 281 10.29 -6.33 -7.86
C ARG A 281 11.57 -6.73 -7.13
N GLN A 282 11.52 -7.79 -6.33
CA GLN A 282 12.71 -8.31 -5.62
C GLN A 282 13.79 -8.83 -6.58
N ASN A 283 13.42 -9.25 -7.80
CA ASN A 283 14.34 -9.79 -8.80
C ASN A 283 14.28 -8.97 -10.11
N SER A 284 14.32 -7.64 -10.00
CA SER A 284 14.04 -6.72 -11.11
C SER A 284 14.90 -6.97 -12.36
N SER A 285 16.19 -7.28 -12.22
CA SER A 285 17.06 -7.60 -13.36
C SER A 285 16.60 -8.86 -14.08
N PHE A 286 16.30 -9.93 -13.34
CA PHE A 286 15.83 -11.20 -13.91
C PHE A 286 14.44 -11.04 -14.55
N THR A 287 13.54 -10.30 -13.92
CA THR A 287 12.22 -9.98 -14.47
C THR A 287 12.33 -9.21 -15.78
N TYR A 288 13.29 -8.30 -15.91
CA TYR A 288 13.49 -7.54 -17.14
C TYR A 288 13.99 -8.42 -18.29
N ASP A 289 14.98 -9.27 -18.03
CA ASP A 289 15.59 -10.14 -19.05
C ASP A 289 14.69 -11.34 -19.41
N TYR A 290 13.91 -11.85 -18.44
CA TYR A 290 13.11 -13.07 -18.57
C TYR A 290 11.72 -12.93 -17.93
N THR A 291 10.91 -11.99 -18.39
CA THR A 291 9.63 -11.63 -17.75
C THR A 291 8.68 -12.81 -17.58
N GLU A 292 8.45 -13.62 -18.62
CA GLU A 292 7.56 -14.78 -18.55
C GLU A 292 8.03 -15.81 -17.53
N LEU A 293 9.33 -16.13 -17.55
CA LEU A 293 9.93 -17.07 -16.61
C LEU A 293 9.88 -16.53 -15.18
N ALA A 294 10.04 -15.22 -14.99
CA ALA A 294 9.91 -14.57 -13.69
C ALA A 294 8.48 -14.66 -13.15
N ILE A 295 7.46 -14.43 -13.99
CA ILE A 295 6.04 -14.61 -13.63
C ILE A 295 5.78 -16.06 -13.24
N THR A 296 6.15 -17.02 -14.11
CA THR A 296 5.98 -18.45 -13.85
C THR A 296 6.64 -18.88 -12.53
N ARG A 297 7.88 -18.45 -12.27
CA ARG A 297 8.59 -18.73 -11.00
C ARG A 297 7.94 -18.06 -9.78
N ALA A 298 7.31 -16.91 -9.95
CA ALA A 298 6.64 -16.21 -8.87
C ALA A 298 5.34 -16.93 -8.45
N LEU A 299 4.55 -17.38 -9.44
CA LEU A 299 3.27 -18.07 -9.26
C LEU A 299 3.44 -19.51 -8.76
N THR A 300 4.36 -20.29 -9.32
CA THR A 300 4.66 -21.66 -8.86
C THR A 300 5.14 -21.76 -7.41
N LYS A 301 5.60 -20.64 -6.84
CA LYS A 301 6.01 -20.53 -5.43
C LYS A 301 4.89 -20.03 -4.50
N VAL A 302 3.64 -19.98 -4.96
CA VAL A 302 2.49 -19.65 -4.11
C VAL A 302 2.00 -20.95 -3.48
N GLU A 303 2.24 -21.12 -2.18
CA GLU A 303 1.87 -22.31 -1.44
C GLU A 303 0.36 -22.35 -1.14
N SER A 304 -0.24 -23.53 -1.04
CA SER A 304 -1.67 -23.71 -0.70
C SER A 304 -2.06 -23.07 0.62
N GLY A 305 -1.17 -23.11 1.63
CA GLY A 305 -1.39 -22.42 2.91
C GLY A 305 -1.54 -20.90 2.76
N ARG A 306 -0.94 -20.31 1.72
CA ARG A 306 -1.10 -18.90 1.39
C ARG A 306 -2.44 -18.61 0.74
N MET A 307 -2.94 -19.49 -0.12
CA MET A 307 -4.25 -19.35 -0.76
C MET A 307 -5.38 -19.34 0.27
N GLY A 308 -5.37 -20.25 1.25
CA GLY A 308 -6.34 -20.23 2.35
C GLY A 308 -6.32 -18.94 3.19
N GLN A 309 -5.13 -18.34 3.40
CA GLN A 309 -5.03 -17.02 4.06
C GLN A 309 -5.64 -15.89 3.21
N ILE A 310 -5.47 -15.94 1.90
CA ILE A 310 -6.05 -14.95 0.97
C ILE A 310 -7.57 -15.06 0.97
N TYR A 311 -8.12 -16.27 0.86
CA TYR A 311 -9.58 -16.50 0.91
C TYR A 311 -10.20 -15.96 2.19
N ARG A 312 -9.56 -16.21 3.34
CA ARG A 312 -9.99 -15.65 4.64
C ARG A 312 -9.99 -14.12 4.64
N LYS A 313 -8.99 -13.49 4.02
CA LYS A 313 -8.92 -12.01 3.91
C LYS A 313 -10.03 -11.44 3.03
N CYS A 314 -10.43 -12.16 1.99
CA CYS A 314 -11.52 -11.77 1.09
C CYS A 314 -12.91 -12.10 1.67
N GLY A 315 -12.99 -12.75 2.85
CA GLY A 315 -14.25 -13.05 3.53
C GLY A 315 -14.94 -14.35 3.09
N TYR A 316 -14.21 -15.28 2.45
CA TYR A 316 -14.77 -16.55 1.97
C TYR A 316 -14.56 -17.73 2.94
N VAL A 317 -13.79 -17.56 4.02
CA VAL A 317 -13.43 -18.59 5.03
C VAL A 317 -13.40 -17.98 6.42
#